data_AF-A0A3D4IRD6-F1
#
_entry.id   AF-A0A3D4IRD6-F1
#
_cell.length_a   1.000
_cell.length_b   1.000
_cell.length_c   1.000
_cell.angle_alpha   90.00
_cell.angle_beta   90.00
_cell.angle_gamma   90.00
#
_symmetry.space_group_name_H-M   'P 1'
#
loop_
_entity.id
_entity.type
_entity.pdbx_description
1 polymer ?
#
loop_
_entity_poly.entity_id
_entity_poly.type
_entity_poly.pdbx_seq_one_letter_code
_entity_poly.pdbx_strand_id
1 'polypeptide(L)'
;AIVDEVDNILIDEARTPLIISGPSNEAADEYMRCARVVKGLKPEHYEIDERNRGISLNESGEAAIEKLMGQPLRDPDRPEELTPDQARLLGHIEQAL
;
A
#
# COMPACT_ATOMS: atom_id res chain seq x y z
N ALA A 1 19.50 16.06 27.75
CA ALA A 1 20.78 15.39 28.03
C ALA A 1 21.77 15.87 26.97
N ILE A 2 22.98 16.24 27.38
CA ILE A 2 24.05 16.63 26.45
C ILE A 2 24.65 15.32 25.92
N VAL A 3 24.65 15.14 24.60
CA VAL A 3 25.15 13.95 23.94
C VAL A 3 26.63 14.20 23.63
N ASP A 4 27.49 13.56 24.42
CA ASP A 4 28.92 13.40 24.14
C ASP A 4 29.05 12.22 23.16
N GLU A 5 30.00 12.26 22.22
CA GLU A 5 30.14 11.39 21.02
C GLU A 5 29.47 11.89 19.70
N VAL A 6 29.81 13.10 19.26
CA VAL A 6 29.41 13.67 17.95
C VAL A 6 29.93 12.85 16.76
N ASP A 7 31.06 12.17 16.90
CA ASP A 7 31.77 11.58 15.76
C ASP A 7 31.22 10.20 15.35
N ASN A 8 30.48 9.51 16.24
CA ASN A 8 29.93 8.17 15.96
C ASN A 8 28.51 8.21 15.35
N ILE A 9 27.76 9.30 15.56
CA ILE A 9 26.36 9.42 15.10
C ILE A 9 26.28 9.84 13.62
N LEU A 10 27.30 10.51 13.09
CA LEU A 10 27.21 11.18 11.78
C LEU A 10 27.39 10.28 10.55
N ILE A 11 27.78 9.00 10.69
CA ILE A 11 27.99 8.11 9.52
C ILE A 11 27.33 6.72 9.66
N ASP A 12 27.23 6.16 10.87
CA ASP A 12 26.77 4.77 11.03
C ASP A 12 25.29 4.62 11.41
N GLU A 13 24.69 5.60 12.11
CA GLU A 13 23.24 5.57 12.38
C GLU A 13 22.37 5.95 11.16
N ALA A 14 22.91 6.67 10.17
CA ALA A 14 22.19 6.95 8.92
C ALA A 14 22.02 5.71 8.01
N ARG A 15 22.78 4.64 8.27
CA ARG A 15 22.72 3.37 7.51
C ARG A 15 21.91 2.29 8.20
N THR A 16 21.61 2.47 9.48
CA THR A 16 20.67 1.62 10.20
C THR A 16 19.32 2.34 10.20
N PRO A 17 18.35 1.95 9.34
CA PRO A 17 17.05 2.60 9.36
C PRO A 17 16.47 2.47 10.77
N LEU A 18 16.16 3.61 11.40
CA LEU A 18 15.49 3.66 12.69
C LEU A 18 14.16 2.90 12.54
N ILE A 19 14.10 1.68 13.07
CA ILE A 19 12.87 0.88 13.02
C ILE A 19 11.91 1.47 14.05
N ILE A 20 11.09 2.42 13.61
CA ILE A 20 9.92 2.87 14.36
C ILE A 20 8.83 1.82 14.15
N SER A 21 8.85 0.76 14.96
CA SER A 21 7.72 -0.18 15.09
C SER A 21 6.61 0.51 15.89
N GLY A 22 5.93 1.47 15.27
CA GLY A 22 4.68 2.00 15.81
C GLY A 22 3.59 0.91 15.83
N PRO A 23 2.60 0.98 16.73
CA PRO A 23 1.53 -0.02 16.79
C PRO A 23 0.79 -0.10 15.44
N SER A 24 0.71 -1.29 14.86
CA SER A 24 0.17 -1.56 13.52
C SER A 24 -1.33 -1.90 13.52
N ASN A 25 -2.06 -1.61 14.60
CA ASN A 25 -3.42 -2.11 14.76
C ASN A 25 -4.38 -1.55 13.69
N GLU A 26 -4.31 -0.26 13.36
CA GLU A 26 -5.14 0.32 12.29
C GLU A 26 -4.80 -0.26 10.91
N ALA A 27 -3.52 -0.50 10.65
CA ALA A 27 -3.06 -1.13 9.40
C ALA A 27 -3.57 -2.57 9.25
N ALA A 28 -3.76 -3.31 10.35
CA ALA A 28 -4.24 -4.68 10.31
C ALA A 28 -5.71 -4.78 9.88
N ASP A 29 -6.58 -3.89 10.38
CA ASP A 29 -8.01 -3.89 10.02
C ASP A 29 -8.22 -3.49 8.56
N GLU A 30 -7.46 -2.50 8.08
CA GLU A 30 -7.49 -2.05 6.69
C GLU A 30 -6.97 -3.15 5.74
N TYR A 31 -5.86 -3.80 6.09
CA TYR A 31 -5.35 -4.95 5.34
C TYR A 31 -6.38 -6.08 5.25
N MET A 32 -7.03 -6.43 6.38
CA MET A 32 -8.09 -7.44 6.39
C MET A 32 -9.31 -7.04 5.57
N ARG A 33 -9.60 -5.73 5.47
CA ARG A 33 -10.66 -5.21 4.60
C ARG A 33 -10.29 -5.36 3.13
N CYS A 34 -9.09 -4.96 2.73
CA CYS A 34 -8.58 -5.13 1.37
C CYS A 34 -8.56 -6.60 0.94
N ALA A 35 -8.07 -7.50 1.81
CA ALA A 35 -8.07 -8.94 1.56
C ALA A 35 -9.49 -9.53 1.36
N ARG A 36 -10.51 -8.97 2.01
CA ARG A 36 -11.91 -9.37 1.75
C ARG A 36 -12.42 -8.84 0.42
N VAL A 37 -12.05 -7.62 0.04
CA VAL A 37 -12.46 -6.99 -1.22
C VAL A 37 -11.86 -7.73 -2.41
N VAL A 38 -10.55 -8.03 -2.35
CA VAL A 38 -9.84 -8.72 -3.43
C VAL A 38 -10.41 -10.12 -3.70
N LYS A 39 -10.89 -10.83 -2.67
CA LYS A 39 -11.61 -12.12 -2.84
C LYS A 39 -12.90 -12.02 -3.66
N GLY A 40 -13.47 -10.83 -3.80
CA GLY A 40 -14.63 -10.57 -4.66
C GLY A 40 -14.27 -10.35 -6.13
N LEU A 41 -12.98 -10.28 -6.46
CA LEU A 41 -12.53 -10.10 -7.83
C LEU A 41 -12.59 -11.41 -8.61
N LYS A 42 -12.78 -11.26 -9.92
CA LYS A 42 -12.80 -12.36 -10.89
C LYS A 42 -11.52 -12.34 -11.70
N PRO A 43 -11.18 -13.44 -12.39
CA PRO A 43 -10.01 -13.48 -13.28
C PRO A 43 -10.00 -12.41 -14.37
N GLU A 44 -11.16 -11.87 -14.75
CA GLU A 44 -11.29 -10.77 -15.71
C GLU A 44 -10.88 -9.40 -15.15
N HIS A 45 -10.68 -9.26 -13.84
CA HIS A 45 -10.38 -8.00 -13.15
C HIS A 45 -8.88 -7.75 -12.95
N TYR A 46 -8.02 -8.73 -13.24
CA TYR A 46 -6.58 -8.61 -13.05
C TYR A 46 -5.84 -9.36 -14.16
N GLU A 47 -4.60 -8.95 -14.38
CA GLU A 47 -3.67 -9.59 -15.30
C GLU A 47 -2.56 -10.26 -14.49
N ILE A 48 -2.20 -11.48 -14.88
CA ILE A 48 -1.07 -12.20 -14.30
C ILE A 48 0.08 -12.16 -15.31
N ASP A 49 1.20 -11.57 -14.91
CA ASP A 49 2.46 -11.68 -15.62
C ASP A 49 3.27 -12.84 -15.02
N GLU A 50 3.14 -14.03 -15.61
CA GLU A 50 3.85 -15.22 -15.15
C GLU A 50 5.37 -15.11 -15.29
N ARG A 51 5.86 -14.29 -16.24
CA ARG A 51 7.30 -14.13 -16.48
C ARG A 51 7.95 -13.34 -15.36
N ASN A 52 7.27 -12.29 -14.92
CA ASN A 52 7.73 -11.44 -13.82
C ASN A 52 7.14 -11.85 -12.46
N ARG A 53 6.30 -12.88 -12.42
CA ARG A 53 5.52 -13.30 -11.24
C ARG A 53 4.76 -12.12 -10.61
N GLY A 54 4.23 -11.26 -11.46
CA GLY A 54 3.47 -10.07 -11.07
C GLY A 54 1.97 -10.29 -11.28
N ILE A 55 1.17 -9.61 -10.47
CA ILE A 55 -0.27 -9.48 -10.65
C ILE A 55 -0.61 -7.99 -10.61
N SER A 56 -1.46 -7.54 -11.53
CA SER A 56 -1.88 -6.13 -11.61
C SER A 56 -3.36 -6.05 -11.92
N LEU A 57 -4.06 -5.09 -11.31
CA LEU A 57 -5.45 -4.80 -11.65
C LEU A 57 -5.52 -4.18 -13.04
N ASN A 58 -6.58 -4.49 -13.76
CA ASN A 58 -6.98 -3.73 -14.94
C ASN A 58 -8.08 -2.72 -14.56
N GLU A 59 -8.49 -1.88 -15.52
CA GLU A 59 -9.51 -0.85 -15.30
C GLU A 59 -10.82 -1.42 -14.73
N SER A 60 -11.23 -2.63 -15.17
CA SER A 60 -12.44 -3.28 -14.66
C SER A 60 -12.28 -3.75 -13.21
N GLY A 61 -11.06 -4.14 -12.81
CA GLY A 61 -10.73 -4.47 -11.44
C GLY A 61 -10.69 -3.26 -10.53
N GLU A 62 -10.10 -2.14 -10.98
CA GLU A 62 -10.14 -0.88 -10.24
C GLU A 62 -11.60 -0.48 -9.96
N ALA A 63 -12.45 -0.47 -10.99
CA ALA A 63 -13.87 -0.14 -10.86
C ALA A 63 -14.63 -1.13 -9.94
N ALA A 64 -14.30 -2.42 -9.98
CA ALA A 64 -14.89 -3.43 -9.11
C ALA A 64 -14.52 -3.19 -7.63
N ILE A 65 -13.27 -2.84 -7.36
CA ILE A 65 -12.82 -2.50 -6.00
C ILE A 65 -13.50 -1.23 -5.51
N GLU A 66 -13.56 -0.17 -6.31
CA GLU A 66 -14.24 1.08 -5.94
C GLU A 66 -15.70 0.82 -5.57
N LYS A 67 -16.40 -0.02 -6.34
CA LYS A 67 -17.77 -0.42 -6.05
C LYS A 67 -17.90 -1.23 -4.76
N LEU A 68 -16.97 -2.15 -4.50
CA LEU A 68 -16.97 -2.98 -3.29
C LEU A 68 -16.60 -2.16 -2.03
N MET A 69 -15.75 -1.15 -2.17
CA MET A 69 -15.35 -0.27 -1.09
C MET A 69 -16.32 0.90 -0.86
N GLY A 70 -17.08 1.29 -1.89
CA GLY A 70 -17.99 2.44 -1.86
C GLY A 70 -17.29 3.79 -1.91
N GLN A 71 -16.01 3.83 -2.31
CA GLN A 71 -15.21 5.04 -2.43
C GLN A 71 -14.27 4.93 -3.65
N PRO A 72 -13.92 6.05 -4.30
CA PRO A 72 -12.96 6.04 -5.40
C PRO A 72 -11.54 5.74 -4.88
N LEU A 73 -10.74 5.04 -5.70
CA LEU A 73 -9.34 4.72 -5.36
C LEU A 73 -8.40 5.90 -5.65
N ARG A 74 -8.74 6.71 -6.66
CA ARG A 74 -8.01 7.92 -7.06
C ARG A 74 -8.94 9.12 -7.05
N ASP A 75 -8.38 10.32 -6.95
CA ASP A 75 -9.19 11.54 -7.11
C ASP A 75 -9.67 11.64 -8.58
N PRO A 76 -10.98 11.70 -8.85
CA PRO A 76 -11.50 11.82 -10.22
C PRO A 76 -11.03 13.09 -10.95
N ASP A 77 -10.82 14.18 -10.19
CA ASP A 77 -10.40 15.47 -10.74
C ASP A 77 -8.87 15.55 -10.89
N ARG A 78 -8.13 14.73 -10.13
CA ARG A 78 -6.65 14.70 -10.10
C ARG A 78 -6.11 13.26 -10.01
N PRO A 79 -6.33 12.42 -11.04
CA PRO A 79 -6.00 10.99 -10.98
C PRO A 79 -4.50 10.71 -10.84
N GLU A 80 -3.66 11.67 -11.22
CA GLU A 80 -2.19 11.57 -11.14
C GLU A 80 -1.66 11.88 -9.73
N GLU A 81 -2.52 12.38 -8.83
CA GLU A 81 -2.16 12.73 -7.47
C GLU A 81 -2.69 11.70 -6.48
N LEU A 82 -1.76 11.01 -5.84
CA LEU A 82 -2.06 10.06 -4.78
C LEU A 82 -1.81 10.72 -3.43
N THR A 83 -2.85 10.83 -2.62
CA THR A 83 -2.68 11.13 -1.20
C THR A 83 -1.93 9.98 -0.50
N PRO A 84 -1.24 10.23 0.63
CA PRO A 84 -0.59 9.17 1.40
C PRO A 84 -1.52 8.02 1.79
N ASP A 85 -2.80 8.30 2.01
CA ASP A 85 -3.81 7.30 2.36
C ASP A 85 -4.21 6.44 1.15
N GLN A 86 -4.44 7.07 -0.01
CA GLN A 86 -4.70 6.34 -1.26
C GLN A 86 -3.50 5.47 -1.68
N ALA A 87 -2.28 5.97 -1.53
CA ALA A 87 -1.06 5.21 -1.82
C ALA A 87 -0.94 3.98 -0.90
N ARG A 88 -1.24 4.13 0.40
CA ARG A 88 -1.27 3.01 1.34
C ARG A 88 -2.33 1.99 0.98
N LEU A 89 -3.55 2.45 0.68
CA LEU A 89 -4.67 1.60 0.30
C LEU A 89 -4.35 0.78 -0.96
N LEU A 90 -3.83 1.42 -2.01
CA LEU A 90 -3.42 0.76 -3.24
C LEU A 90 -2.33 -0.28 -2.96
N GLY A 91 -1.33 0.06 -2.13
CA GLY A 91 -0.31 -0.90 -1.72
C GLY A 91 -0.89 -2.13 -1.00
N HIS A 92 -1.88 -1.94 -0.13
CA HIS A 92 -2.57 -3.07 0.53
C HIS A 92 -3.40 -3.92 -0.42
N ILE A 93 -4.01 -3.30 -1.44
CA ILE A 93 -4.75 -4.02 -2.48
C ILE A 93 -3.79 -4.85 -3.34
N GLU A 94 -2.68 -4.27 -3.79
CA GLU A 94 -1.66 -4.97 -4.58
C GLU A 94 -1.04 -6.14 -3.81
N GLN A 95 -0.79 -5.98 -2.52
CA GLN A 95 -0.27 -7.05 -1.65
C GLN A 95 -1.29 -8.14 -1.35
N ALA A 96 -2.58 -7.88 -1.57
CA ALA A 96 -3.66 -8.83 -1.29
C ALA A 96 -4.11 -9.63 -2.53
N LEU A 97 -3.64 -9.25 -3.72
CA LEU A 97 -3.80 -9.99 -4.98
C LEU A 97 -2.91 -11.23 -5.02
#